data_AF-A0A352WV88-F1
#
_entry.id   AF-A0A352WV88-F1
#
_cell.length_a   1.000
_cell.length_b   1.000
_cell.length_c   1.000
_cell.angle_alpha   90.00
_cell.angle_beta   90.00
_cell.angle_gamma   90.00
#
_symmetry.space_group_name_H-M   'P 1'
#
loop_
_entity.id
_entity.type
_entity.pdbx_description
1 polymer ?
#
loop_
_entity_poly.entity_id
_entity_poly.type
_entity_poly.pdbx_seq_one_letter_code
_entity_poly.pdbx_strand_id
1 'polypeptide(L)'
;MVKWNEMSLQETLEYMSKLDSGAPNSQNYFADVAMHDSHRPLQMLAVTKLTDQALLAKVASYHTDYEIYRIALQKISDPALISEVARNAWDIYACLLAVRKMDNPEELLQIARYHTKGEVRREAVKKINQPKHLMQIMQTNSDDTVRAAAVKKLTDPDLLFRIAREETVPEVYREALEILEEQTKIAVVFQENILQPKGKIALRRLKDLAQIYGIEEEILPVLAKGMEKSELVMMVMDVMESSGLAWWAYCWEVTVEALYEISKRRQSWEETKSVESAIQTIYRYREDLRPAIESYAWFAHHRLDDRDEYVILPMRFDYPEKKK
;
A
#
# COMPACT_ATOMS: atom_id res chain seq x y z
N MET A 1 31.40 8.38 -14.78
CA MET A 1 31.81 7.77 -13.49
C MET A 1 33.33 7.77 -13.48
N VAL A 2 33.97 8.86 -13.07
CA VAL A 2 35.45 8.96 -13.01
C VAL A 2 35.88 8.33 -11.70
N LYS A 3 36.34 7.08 -11.78
CA LYS A 3 36.87 6.35 -10.64
C LYS A 3 38.25 6.92 -10.33
N TRP A 4 38.57 7.02 -9.04
CA TRP A 4 39.89 7.38 -8.51
C TRP A 4 41.05 6.55 -9.13
N ASN A 5 40.73 5.43 -9.78
CA ASN A 5 41.64 4.52 -10.47
C ASN A 5 42.14 5.00 -11.86
N GLU A 6 41.76 6.20 -12.32
CA GLU A 6 42.21 6.73 -13.63
C GLU A 6 43.41 7.68 -13.53
N MET A 7 43.82 8.09 -12.32
CA MET A 7 45.01 8.91 -12.14
C MET A 7 46.28 8.06 -12.22
N SER A 8 47.29 8.59 -12.89
CA SER A 8 48.62 7.97 -12.88
C SER A 8 49.23 8.01 -11.48
N LEU A 9 50.17 7.10 -11.22
CA LEU A 9 50.95 7.09 -9.98
C LEU A 9 51.69 8.43 -9.79
N GLN A 10 52.18 9.02 -10.86
CA GLN A 10 52.91 10.28 -10.84
C GLN A 10 52.02 11.46 -10.42
N GLU A 11 50.82 11.58 -11.00
CA GLU A 11 49.85 12.61 -10.60
C GLU A 11 49.41 12.42 -9.14
N THR A 12 49.20 11.18 -8.71
CA THR A 12 48.83 10.89 -7.30
C THR A 12 49.92 11.35 -6.34
N LEU A 13 51.19 11.06 -6.65
CA LEU A 13 52.34 11.49 -5.84
C LEU A 13 52.50 13.02 -5.83
N GLU A 14 52.24 13.68 -6.95
CA GLU A 14 52.26 15.14 -7.04
C GLU A 14 51.19 15.79 -6.14
N TYR A 15 49.95 15.31 -6.21
CA TYR A 15 48.88 15.81 -5.35
C TYR A 15 49.10 15.49 -3.87
N MET A 16 49.65 14.32 -3.55
CA MET A 16 50.05 13.99 -2.17
C MET A 16 51.12 14.96 -1.66
N SER A 17 52.17 15.21 -2.44
CA SER A 17 53.22 16.17 -2.11
C SER A 17 52.67 17.58 -1.92
N LYS A 18 51.75 18.02 -2.78
CA LYS A 18 51.07 19.31 -2.66
C LYS A 18 50.23 19.41 -1.37
N LEU A 19 49.53 18.34 -1.01
CA LEU A 19 48.74 18.28 0.22
C LEU A 19 49.63 18.22 1.49
N ASP A 20 50.79 17.57 1.40
CA ASP A 20 51.74 17.43 2.53
C ASP A 20 52.64 18.67 2.71
N SER A 21 52.78 19.52 1.69
CA SER A 21 53.54 20.78 1.75
C SER A 21 52.75 21.97 2.31
N GLY A 22 51.44 21.82 2.56
CA GLY A 22 50.65 22.79 3.32
C GLY A 22 50.99 22.80 4.82
N ALA A 23 51.09 23.98 5.44
CA ALA A 23 51.40 24.13 6.87
C ALA A 23 50.18 23.95 7.79
N PRO A 24 50.40 23.55 9.06
CA PRO A 24 50.86 22.21 9.42
C PRO A 24 49.81 21.18 8.99
N ASN A 25 50.24 19.94 8.73
CA ASN A 25 49.43 18.74 8.51
C ASN A 25 48.32 18.59 9.59
N SER A 26 47.24 19.34 9.43
CA SER A 26 46.24 19.63 10.45
C SER A 26 44.88 19.36 9.87
N GLN A 27 43.99 18.87 10.73
CA GLN A 27 42.65 18.48 10.32
C GLN A 27 41.87 19.66 9.73
N ASN A 28 42.09 20.88 10.23
CA ASN A 28 41.49 22.11 9.66
C ASN A 28 41.98 22.41 8.24
N TYR A 29 43.28 22.24 7.96
CA TYR A 29 43.80 22.41 6.60
C TYR A 29 43.22 21.38 5.64
N PHE A 30 43.14 20.11 6.05
CA PHE A 30 42.51 19.08 5.23
C PHE A 30 41.01 19.34 5.01
N ALA A 31 40.30 19.85 6.00
CA ALA A 31 38.90 20.21 5.84
C ALA A 31 38.71 21.37 4.85
N ASP A 32 39.60 22.37 4.90
CA ASP A 32 39.59 23.50 3.96
C ASP A 32 39.84 23.02 2.51
N VAL A 33 40.89 22.23 2.29
CA VAL A 33 41.19 21.65 0.97
C VAL A 33 40.04 20.76 0.50
N ALA A 34 39.47 19.92 1.38
CA ALA A 34 38.35 19.05 1.04
C ALA A 34 37.09 19.83 0.61
N MET A 35 36.87 21.02 1.18
CA MET A 35 35.68 21.83 0.91
C MET A 35 35.84 22.80 -0.26
N HIS A 36 37.07 23.27 -0.52
CA HIS A 36 37.27 24.50 -1.29
C HIS A 36 38.33 24.40 -2.40
N ASP A 37 39.18 23.37 -2.43
CA ASP A 37 40.20 23.27 -3.50
C ASP A 37 39.54 23.10 -4.87
N SER A 38 40.09 23.72 -5.91
CA SER A 38 39.53 23.64 -7.26
C SER A 38 39.72 22.27 -7.93
N HIS A 39 40.62 21.43 -7.41
CA HIS A 39 40.94 20.12 -7.97
C HIS A 39 40.26 19.03 -7.16
N ARG A 40 39.25 18.39 -7.76
CA ARG A 40 38.56 17.23 -7.19
C ARG A 40 39.50 16.14 -6.64
N PRO A 41 40.63 15.79 -7.31
CA PRO A 41 41.61 14.85 -6.73
C PRO A 41 42.17 15.27 -5.37
N LEU A 42 42.49 16.56 -5.18
CA LEU A 42 42.98 17.09 -3.91
C LEU A 42 41.88 17.08 -2.85
N GLN A 43 40.66 17.44 -3.22
CA GLN A 43 39.52 17.34 -2.30
C GLN A 43 39.32 15.90 -1.80
N MET A 44 39.39 14.92 -2.71
CA MET A 44 39.30 13.49 -2.38
C MET A 44 40.45 13.01 -1.49
N LEU A 45 41.69 13.42 -1.77
CA LEU A 45 42.85 13.12 -0.92
C LEU A 45 42.72 13.76 0.47
N ALA A 46 42.21 14.99 0.53
CA ALA A 46 42.04 15.71 1.78
C ALA A 46 40.97 15.06 2.67
N VAL A 47 39.79 14.72 2.12
CA VAL A 47 38.74 14.02 2.89
C VAL A 47 39.18 12.62 3.33
N THR A 48 40.03 11.93 2.55
CA THR A 48 40.59 10.65 2.98
C THR A 48 41.63 10.79 4.10
N LYS A 49 42.33 11.92 4.22
CA LYS A 49 43.23 12.22 5.35
C LYS A 49 42.52 12.77 6.61
N LEU A 50 41.28 13.21 6.49
CA LEU A 50 40.49 13.65 7.65
C LEU A 50 40.21 12.49 8.63
N THR A 51 40.39 12.72 9.92
CA THR A 51 40.08 11.82 11.03
C THR A 51 39.24 12.49 12.12
N ASP A 52 39.23 13.82 12.17
CA ASP A 52 38.33 14.59 13.03
C ASP A 52 36.87 14.41 12.58
N GLN A 53 36.04 13.83 13.45
CA GLN A 53 34.68 13.48 13.08
C GLN A 53 33.77 14.71 12.87
N ALA A 54 34.00 15.80 13.60
CA ALA A 54 33.21 17.02 13.44
C ALA A 54 33.49 17.69 12.08
N LEU A 55 34.76 17.69 11.65
CA LEU A 55 35.13 18.16 10.31
C LEU A 55 34.62 17.23 9.21
N LEU A 56 34.67 15.90 9.42
CA LEU A 56 34.03 14.94 8.51
C LEU A 56 32.51 15.18 8.40
N ALA A 57 31.83 15.46 9.50
CA ALA A 57 30.39 15.80 9.50
C ALA A 57 30.12 17.09 8.74
N LYS A 58 30.96 18.12 8.91
CA LYS A 58 30.87 19.36 8.13
C LYS A 58 31.03 19.10 6.63
N VAL A 59 32.03 18.31 6.21
CA VAL A 59 32.19 17.93 4.81
C VAL A 59 30.97 17.17 4.31
N ALA A 60 30.48 16.19 5.08
CA ALA A 60 29.32 15.39 4.71
C ALA A 60 28.03 16.22 4.57
N SER A 61 27.85 17.27 5.39
CA SER A 61 26.65 18.11 5.37
C SER A 61 26.63 19.15 4.26
N TYR A 62 27.78 19.66 3.83
CA TYR A 62 27.84 20.83 2.95
C TYR A 62 28.50 20.60 1.60
N HIS A 63 29.23 19.50 1.40
CA HIS A 63 29.83 19.18 0.11
C HIS A 63 28.76 18.71 -0.90
N THR A 64 28.92 19.05 -2.18
CA THR A 64 27.95 18.71 -3.24
C THR A 64 28.38 17.52 -4.10
N ASP A 65 29.67 17.19 -4.16
CA ASP A 65 30.15 15.97 -4.83
C ASP A 65 29.81 14.73 -4.02
N TYR A 66 29.08 13.80 -4.66
CA TYR A 66 28.64 12.53 -4.09
C TYR A 66 29.75 11.71 -3.47
N GLU A 67 30.91 11.59 -4.13
CA GLU A 67 31.98 10.74 -3.63
C GLU A 67 32.65 11.33 -2.39
N ILE A 68 32.75 12.66 -2.31
CA ILE A 68 33.42 13.34 -1.20
C ILE A 68 32.57 13.25 0.08
N TYR A 69 31.28 13.60 0.05
CA TYR A 69 30.45 13.42 1.24
C TYR A 69 30.24 11.95 1.59
N ARG A 70 30.21 11.04 0.61
CA ARG A 70 30.11 9.60 0.86
C ARG A 70 31.32 9.10 1.64
N ILE A 71 32.54 9.47 1.23
CA ILE A 71 33.77 9.12 1.95
C ILE A 71 33.76 9.72 3.35
N ALA A 72 33.38 11.00 3.48
CA ALA A 72 33.31 11.67 4.77
C ALA A 72 32.37 10.92 5.72
N LEU A 73 31.13 10.66 5.29
CA LEU A 73 30.11 9.97 6.06
C LEU A 73 30.46 8.51 6.39
N GLN A 74 31.19 7.82 5.50
CA GLN A 74 31.70 6.48 5.78
C GLN A 74 32.64 6.47 6.99
N LYS A 75 33.40 7.53 7.21
CA LYS A 75 34.39 7.66 8.28
C LYS A 75 33.82 8.16 9.62
N ILE A 76 32.62 8.73 9.64
CA ILE A 76 31.95 9.14 10.88
C ILE A 76 31.43 7.89 11.60
N SER A 77 31.74 7.74 12.89
CA SER A 77 31.22 6.66 13.74
C SER A 77 30.37 7.18 14.90
N ASP A 78 30.46 8.47 15.23
CA ASP A 78 29.63 9.11 16.25
C ASP A 78 28.15 9.18 15.80
N PRO A 79 27.23 8.51 16.51
CA PRO A 79 25.80 8.54 16.17
C PRO A 79 25.18 9.94 16.18
N ALA A 80 25.67 10.85 17.05
CA ALA A 80 25.16 12.21 17.12
C ALA A 80 25.49 13.00 15.86
N LEU A 81 26.71 12.86 15.35
CA LEU A 81 27.16 13.49 14.10
C LEU A 81 26.46 12.89 12.87
N ILE A 82 26.26 11.57 12.83
CA ILE A 82 25.48 10.94 11.76
C ILE A 82 24.05 11.49 11.74
N SER A 83 23.43 11.63 12.92
CA SER A 83 22.09 12.19 13.04
C SER A 83 22.04 13.67 12.64
N GLU A 84 23.09 14.44 12.90
CA GLU A 84 23.23 15.81 12.43
C GLU A 84 23.24 15.90 10.89
N VAL A 85 24.07 15.07 10.24
CA VAL A 85 24.11 15.00 8.76
C VAL A 85 22.74 14.59 8.20
N ALA A 86 22.10 13.58 8.81
CA ALA A 86 20.78 13.12 8.39
C ALA A 86 19.69 14.20 8.45
N ARG A 87 19.76 15.10 9.44
CA ARG A 87 18.82 16.20 9.62
C ARG A 87 19.10 17.41 8.72
N ASN A 88 20.37 17.73 8.49
CA ASN A 88 20.76 19.07 8.05
C ASN A 88 21.58 19.11 6.75
N ALA A 89 21.97 17.97 6.18
CA ALA A 89 22.76 17.98 4.96
C ALA A 89 22.03 18.68 3.80
N TRP A 90 22.78 19.45 3.01
CA TRP A 90 22.24 20.16 1.86
C TRP A 90 21.70 19.18 0.82
N ASP A 91 22.56 18.24 0.40
CA ASP A 91 22.21 17.21 -0.57
C ASP A 91 21.29 16.16 0.07
N ILE A 92 20.15 15.89 -0.57
CA ILE A 92 19.21 14.86 -0.16
C ILE A 92 19.89 13.48 -0.08
N TYR A 93 20.83 13.16 -0.95
CA TYR A 93 21.52 11.88 -0.95
C TYR A 93 22.45 11.73 0.26
N ALA A 94 23.05 12.82 0.74
CA ALA A 94 23.80 12.81 2.00
C ALA A 94 22.87 12.53 3.19
N CYS A 95 21.69 13.16 3.25
CA CYS A 95 20.67 12.84 4.26
C CYS A 95 20.28 11.34 4.22
N LEU A 96 19.98 10.81 3.03
CA LEU A 96 19.56 9.42 2.85
C LEU A 96 20.65 8.42 3.27
N LEU A 97 21.90 8.67 2.89
CA LEU A 97 23.02 7.83 3.32
C LEU A 97 23.21 7.88 4.83
N ALA A 98 23.04 9.05 5.45
CA ALA A 98 23.17 9.20 6.89
C ALA A 98 22.04 8.44 7.62
N VAL A 99 20.79 8.59 7.19
CA VAL A 99 19.64 7.81 7.70
C VAL A 99 19.89 6.30 7.62
N ARG A 100 20.44 5.80 6.49
CA ARG A 100 20.78 4.37 6.35
C ARG A 100 21.78 3.88 7.39
N LYS A 101 22.68 4.76 7.84
CA LYS A 101 23.71 4.47 8.84
C LYS A 101 23.22 4.66 10.28
N MET A 102 22.07 5.29 10.51
CA MET A 102 21.50 5.48 11.85
C MET A 102 20.81 4.22 12.36
N ASP A 103 21.00 3.87 13.63
CA ASP A 103 20.34 2.72 14.27
C ASP A 103 19.50 3.09 15.50
N ASN A 104 19.57 4.35 15.98
CA ASN A 104 18.77 4.80 17.12
C ASN A 104 17.28 4.95 16.71
N PRO A 105 16.35 4.18 17.28
CA PRO A 105 14.93 4.22 16.91
C PRO A 105 14.24 5.56 17.19
N GLU A 106 14.65 6.27 18.24
CA GLU A 106 14.07 7.56 18.61
C GLU A 106 14.51 8.68 17.64
N GLU A 107 15.78 8.72 17.27
CA GLU A 107 16.26 9.68 16.26
C GLU A 107 15.66 9.38 14.88
N LEU A 108 15.55 8.11 14.49
CA LEU A 108 14.85 7.70 13.26
C LEU A 108 13.38 8.16 13.28
N LEU A 109 12.70 8.03 14.42
CA LEU A 109 11.33 8.52 14.58
C LEU A 109 11.25 10.04 14.42
N GLN A 110 12.18 10.82 15.00
CA GLN A 110 12.21 12.27 14.82
C GLN A 110 12.35 12.65 13.34
N ILE A 111 13.25 11.98 12.61
CA ILE A 111 13.42 12.20 11.16
C ILE A 111 12.15 11.83 10.41
N ALA A 112 11.56 10.66 10.68
CA ALA A 112 10.34 10.19 10.03
C ALA A 112 9.12 11.10 10.26
N ARG A 113 9.10 11.87 11.36
CA ARG A 113 8.00 12.80 11.68
C ARG A 113 8.22 14.19 11.12
N TYR A 114 9.45 14.70 11.13
CA TYR A 114 9.69 16.14 11.02
C TYR A 114 10.68 16.54 9.95
N HIS A 115 11.40 15.62 9.32
CA HIS A 115 12.32 16.00 8.26
C HIS A 115 11.55 16.69 7.12
N THR A 116 12.09 17.76 6.56
CA THR A 116 11.39 18.62 5.59
C THR A 116 11.09 17.88 4.26
N LYS A 117 12.03 17.06 3.79
CA LYS A 117 11.92 16.25 2.57
C LYS A 117 11.23 14.90 2.85
N GLY A 118 10.18 14.57 2.08
CA GLY A 118 9.39 13.33 2.25
C GLY A 118 10.16 12.04 1.95
N GLU A 119 11.10 12.08 1.01
CA GLU A 119 11.99 10.95 0.68
C GLU A 119 12.80 10.50 1.89
N VAL A 120 13.32 11.46 2.65
CA VAL A 120 14.13 11.19 3.85
C VAL A 120 13.25 10.66 4.97
N ARG A 121 12.02 11.21 5.13
CA ARG A 121 11.03 10.66 6.06
C ARG A 121 10.73 9.19 5.74
N ARG A 122 10.43 8.87 4.47
CA ARG A 122 10.18 7.49 4.01
C ARG A 122 11.38 6.58 4.26
N GLU A 123 12.60 7.05 4.01
CA GLU A 123 13.82 6.25 4.26
C GLU A 123 13.98 5.92 5.75
N ALA A 124 13.65 6.86 6.64
CA ALA A 124 13.68 6.62 8.08
C ALA A 124 12.60 5.58 8.49
N VAL A 125 11.39 5.66 7.93
CA VAL A 125 10.32 4.66 8.16
C VAL A 125 10.78 3.24 7.83
N LYS A 126 11.56 3.05 6.75
CA LYS A 126 12.10 1.73 6.39
C LYS A 126 12.95 1.10 7.49
N LYS A 127 13.57 1.89 8.38
CA LYS A 127 14.36 1.39 9.51
C LYS A 127 13.58 1.25 10.83
N ILE A 128 12.34 1.74 10.91
CA ILE A 128 11.52 1.70 12.13
C ILE A 128 10.65 0.44 12.13
N ASN A 129 10.69 -0.35 13.21
CA ASN A 129 9.92 -1.60 13.33
C ASN A 129 8.93 -1.58 14.51
N GLN A 130 9.01 -0.61 15.41
CA GLN A 130 8.17 -0.54 16.60
C GLN A 130 6.75 -0.09 16.19
N PRO A 131 5.69 -0.90 16.41
CA PRO A 131 4.32 -0.53 16.03
C PRO A 131 3.88 0.82 16.61
N LYS A 132 4.28 1.13 17.84
CA LYS A 132 4.03 2.44 18.47
C LYS A 132 4.60 3.61 17.65
N HIS A 133 5.80 3.47 17.12
CA HIS A 133 6.45 4.52 16.31
C HIS A 133 5.77 4.65 14.95
N LEU A 134 5.43 3.53 14.31
CA LEU A 134 4.67 3.52 13.06
C LEU A 134 3.30 4.20 13.20
N MET A 135 2.60 3.96 14.31
CA MET A 135 1.34 4.64 14.61
C MET A 135 1.51 6.14 14.88
N GLN A 136 2.60 6.56 15.53
CA GLN A 136 2.89 7.99 15.68
C GLN A 136 3.17 8.67 14.34
N ILE A 137 3.90 7.99 13.44
CA ILE A 137 4.17 8.47 12.08
C ILE A 137 2.84 8.66 11.33
N MET A 138 1.94 7.69 11.41
CA MET A 138 0.59 7.77 10.85
C MET A 138 -0.19 8.99 11.36
N GLN A 139 -0.10 9.28 12.65
CA GLN A 139 -0.86 10.38 13.26
C GLN A 139 -0.29 11.76 12.97
N THR A 140 1.03 11.88 12.77
CA THR A 140 1.68 13.21 12.69
C THR A 140 2.13 13.61 11.29
N ASN A 141 2.17 12.70 10.32
CA ASN A 141 2.61 13.02 8.96
C ASN A 141 1.45 13.40 8.04
N SER A 142 1.54 14.58 7.44
CA SER A 142 0.63 15.00 6.36
C SER A 142 0.91 14.32 5.02
N ASP A 143 2.08 13.70 4.85
CA ASP A 143 2.48 13.03 3.62
C ASP A 143 1.94 11.59 3.57
N ASP A 144 0.98 11.37 2.67
CA ASP A 144 0.27 10.11 2.48
C ASP A 144 1.22 8.96 2.11
N THR A 145 2.31 9.24 1.38
CA THR A 145 3.29 8.22 0.99
C THR A 145 4.14 7.76 2.18
N VAL A 146 4.38 8.65 3.15
CA VAL A 146 5.06 8.32 4.41
C VAL A 146 4.13 7.52 5.31
N ARG A 147 2.84 7.91 5.40
CA ARG A 147 1.83 7.16 6.14
C ARG A 147 1.66 5.74 5.59
N ALA A 148 1.47 5.59 4.27
CA ALA A 148 1.38 4.28 3.63
C ALA A 148 2.63 3.42 3.88
N ALA A 149 3.83 4.00 3.81
CA ALA A 149 5.07 3.28 4.15
C ALA A 149 5.10 2.78 5.61
N ALA A 150 4.45 3.49 6.54
CA ALA A 150 4.33 3.04 7.93
C ALA A 150 3.33 1.90 8.08
N VAL A 151 2.16 1.99 7.39
CA VAL A 151 1.17 0.90 7.35
C VAL A 151 1.80 -0.39 6.82
N LYS A 152 2.63 -0.29 5.79
CA LYS A 152 3.33 -1.44 5.18
C LYS A 152 4.13 -2.30 6.15
N LYS A 153 4.52 -1.73 7.29
CA LYS A 153 5.33 -2.39 8.31
C LYS A 153 4.52 -2.89 9.50
N LEU A 154 3.21 -2.63 9.54
CA LEU A 154 2.33 -3.14 10.57
C LEU A 154 1.97 -4.59 10.28
N THR A 155 1.87 -5.39 11.34
CA THR A 155 1.52 -6.82 11.27
C THR A 155 0.33 -7.18 12.14
N ASP A 156 -0.13 -6.26 13.00
CA ASP A 156 -1.27 -6.47 13.88
C ASP A 156 -2.57 -6.33 13.08
N PRO A 157 -3.36 -7.41 12.94
CA PRO A 157 -4.57 -7.38 12.13
C PRO A 157 -5.66 -6.44 12.65
N ASP A 158 -5.76 -6.23 13.97
CA ASP A 158 -6.75 -5.30 14.55
C ASP A 158 -6.37 -3.85 14.26
N LEU A 159 -5.06 -3.53 14.30
CA LEU A 159 -4.57 -2.22 13.88
C LEU A 159 -4.80 -1.99 12.38
N LEU A 160 -4.50 -2.98 11.53
CA LEU A 160 -4.71 -2.90 10.09
C LEU A 160 -6.19 -2.72 9.75
N PHE A 161 -7.08 -3.47 10.40
CA PHE A 161 -8.52 -3.32 10.24
C PHE A 161 -9.00 -1.93 10.64
N ARG A 162 -8.55 -1.42 11.80
CA ARG A 162 -8.90 -0.06 12.23
C ARG A 162 -8.45 0.98 11.21
N ILE A 163 -7.23 0.87 10.68
CA ILE A 163 -6.72 1.77 9.64
C ILE A 163 -7.56 1.65 8.37
N ALA A 164 -7.80 0.43 7.88
CA ALA A 164 -8.62 0.20 6.69
C ALA A 164 -10.01 0.82 6.83
N ARG A 165 -10.63 0.70 8.01
CA ARG A 165 -11.96 1.21 8.33
C ARG A 165 -12.02 2.73 8.46
N GLU A 166 -11.12 3.34 9.26
CA GLU A 166 -11.20 4.74 9.69
C GLU A 166 -10.45 5.73 8.78
N GLU A 167 -9.38 5.29 8.11
CA GLU A 167 -8.55 6.17 7.27
C GLU A 167 -9.30 6.63 6.01
N THR A 168 -9.10 7.88 5.61
CA THR A 168 -9.82 8.49 4.48
C THR A 168 -8.98 8.52 3.22
N VAL A 169 -7.65 8.48 3.34
CA VAL A 169 -6.74 8.57 2.20
C VAL A 169 -6.62 7.23 1.47
N PRO A 170 -6.93 7.16 0.15
CA PRO A 170 -6.92 5.94 -0.64
C PRO A 170 -5.64 5.13 -0.58
N GLU A 171 -4.49 5.78 -0.65
CA GLU A 171 -3.17 5.13 -0.65
C GLU A 171 -2.91 4.41 0.67
N VAL A 172 -3.41 4.95 1.78
CA VAL A 172 -3.11 4.47 3.13
C VAL A 172 -4.03 3.33 3.52
N TYR A 173 -5.36 3.47 3.34
CA TYR A 173 -6.27 2.37 3.65
C TYR A 173 -6.12 1.20 2.67
N ARG A 174 -5.68 1.45 1.43
CA ARG A 174 -5.36 0.39 0.46
C ARG A 174 -4.21 -0.46 0.97
N GLU A 175 -3.11 0.14 1.43
CA GLU A 175 -1.99 -0.62 1.99
C GLU A 175 -2.44 -1.48 3.19
N ALA A 176 -3.35 -0.95 4.03
CA ALA A 176 -3.89 -1.72 5.15
C ALA A 176 -4.72 -2.93 4.67
N LEU A 177 -5.56 -2.75 3.66
CA LEU A 177 -6.37 -3.84 3.07
C LEU A 177 -5.50 -4.89 2.36
N GLU A 178 -4.43 -4.48 1.68
CA GLU A 178 -3.50 -5.40 1.00
C GLU A 178 -2.81 -6.36 1.99
N ILE A 179 -2.55 -5.91 3.22
CA ILE A 179 -1.88 -6.71 4.25
C ILE A 179 -2.88 -7.51 5.09
N LEU A 180 -4.09 -6.99 5.29
CA LEU A 180 -5.12 -7.68 6.06
C LEU A 180 -5.51 -9.01 5.36
N GLU A 181 -5.53 -10.09 6.12
CA GLU A 181 -5.86 -11.44 5.63
C GLU A 181 -7.22 -11.93 6.13
N GLU A 182 -7.71 -11.42 7.26
CA GLU A 182 -8.99 -11.84 7.85
C GLU A 182 -10.18 -11.37 7.00
N GLN A 183 -10.82 -12.32 6.31
CA GLN A 183 -11.90 -12.04 5.36
C GLN A 183 -13.11 -11.37 6.02
N THR A 184 -13.46 -11.79 7.24
CA THR A 184 -14.54 -11.20 8.04
C THR A 184 -14.32 -9.70 8.27
N LYS A 185 -13.10 -9.27 8.63
CA LYS A 185 -12.74 -7.86 8.83
C LYS A 185 -12.82 -7.07 7.51
N ILE A 186 -12.35 -7.65 6.41
CA ILE A 186 -12.43 -7.01 5.09
C ILE A 186 -13.90 -6.87 4.63
N ALA A 187 -14.74 -7.88 4.88
CA ALA A 187 -16.16 -7.85 4.59
C ALA A 187 -16.89 -6.75 5.37
N VAL A 188 -16.50 -6.48 6.62
CA VAL A 188 -17.01 -5.34 7.40
C VAL A 188 -16.61 -4.01 6.76
N VAL A 189 -15.35 -3.85 6.34
CA VAL A 189 -14.91 -2.63 5.63
C VAL A 189 -15.73 -2.42 4.35
N PHE A 190 -15.99 -3.49 3.60
CA PHE A 190 -16.87 -3.45 2.43
C PHE A 190 -18.28 -2.98 2.78
N GLN A 191 -18.91 -3.60 3.78
CA GLN A 191 -20.29 -3.33 4.19
C GLN A 191 -20.52 -1.88 4.60
N GLU A 192 -19.55 -1.26 5.28
CA GLU A 192 -19.62 0.15 5.65
C GLU A 192 -19.40 1.09 4.46
N ASN A 193 -19.02 0.56 3.30
CA ASN A 193 -18.53 1.33 2.15
C ASN A 193 -19.07 0.81 0.79
N ILE A 194 -20.25 0.18 0.75
CA ILE A 194 -20.84 -0.48 -0.43
C ILE A 194 -20.86 0.41 -1.69
N LEU A 195 -20.92 1.73 -1.57
CA LEU A 195 -20.94 2.65 -2.71
C LEU A 195 -19.69 3.53 -2.83
N GLN A 196 -18.71 3.34 -1.93
CA GLN A 196 -17.51 4.15 -1.86
C GLN A 196 -16.32 3.44 -2.51
N PRO A 197 -15.28 4.17 -2.97
CA PRO A 197 -14.07 3.58 -3.53
C PRO A 197 -13.41 2.53 -2.62
N LYS A 198 -13.49 2.74 -1.30
CA LYS A 198 -12.98 1.81 -0.28
C LYS A 198 -13.65 0.44 -0.34
N GLY A 199 -14.98 0.37 -0.55
CA GLY A 199 -15.70 -0.89 -0.67
C GLY A 199 -15.26 -1.70 -1.90
N LYS A 200 -15.04 -1.02 -3.03
CA LYS A 200 -14.51 -1.67 -4.25
C LYS A 200 -13.11 -2.28 -4.03
N ILE A 201 -12.26 -1.61 -3.26
CA ILE A 201 -10.92 -2.12 -2.92
C ILE A 201 -11.02 -3.32 -1.97
N ALA A 202 -11.90 -3.26 -0.97
CA ALA A 202 -12.16 -4.39 -0.08
C ALA A 202 -12.66 -5.63 -0.84
N LEU A 203 -13.59 -5.47 -1.81
CA LEU A 203 -14.02 -6.58 -2.66
C LEU A 203 -12.89 -7.15 -3.52
N ARG A 204 -12.04 -6.28 -4.09
CA ARG A 204 -10.87 -6.75 -4.85
C ARG A 204 -9.96 -7.59 -3.97
N ARG A 205 -9.66 -7.12 -2.75
CA ARG A 205 -8.86 -7.88 -1.80
C ARG A 205 -9.49 -9.23 -1.44
N LEU A 206 -10.80 -9.27 -1.22
CA LEU A 206 -11.51 -10.55 -1.02
C LEU A 206 -11.40 -11.46 -2.23
N LYS A 207 -11.44 -10.93 -3.46
CA LYS A 207 -11.20 -11.71 -4.68
C LYS A 207 -9.77 -12.26 -4.74
N ASP A 208 -8.77 -11.49 -4.32
CA ASP A 208 -7.38 -11.94 -4.31
C ASP A 208 -7.19 -13.04 -3.26
N LEU A 209 -7.78 -12.89 -2.07
CA LEU A 209 -7.76 -13.92 -1.02
C LEU A 209 -8.53 -15.18 -1.42
N ALA A 210 -9.68 -15.03 -2.07
CA ALA A 210 -10.47 -16.12 -2.64
C ALA A 210 -9.64 -17.05 -3.54
N GLN A 211 -8.79 -16.47 -4.40
CA GLN A 211 -7.96 -17.23 -5.32
C GLN A 211 -6.84 -18.01 -4.62
N ILE A 212 -6.43 -17.58 -3.42
CA ILE A 212 -5.32 -18.19 -2.67
C ILE A 212 -5.84 -19.20 -1.64
N TYR A 213 -6.88 -18.83 -0.90
CA TYR A 213 -7.36 -19.54 0.28
C TYR A 213 -8.82 -20.01 0.18
N GLY A 214 -9.55 -19.62 -0.87
CA GLY A 214 -11.01 -19.74 -0.93
C GLY A 214 -11.71 -18.63 -0.12
N ILE A 215 -13.04 -18.67 -0.07
CA ILE A 215 -13.85 -17.76 0.75
C ILE A 215 -14.44 -18.50 1.94
N GLU A 216 -14.40 -17.87 3.11
CA GLU A 216 -15.08 -18.33 4.32
C GLU A 216 -16.60 -18.16 4.16
N GLU A 217 -17.39 -19.25 4.20
CA GLU A 217 -18.85 -19.18 4.04
C GLU A 217 -19.53 -18.23 5.04
N GLU A 218 -18.93 -18.04 6.22
CA GLU A 218 -19.42 -17.15 7.28
C GLU A 218 -19.49 -15.68 6.87
N ILE A 219 -18.73 -15.24 5.86
CA ILE A 219 -18.79 -13.86 5.37
C ILE A 219 -19.98 -13.63 4.42
N LEU A 220 -20.61 -14.69 3.89
CA LEU A 220 -21.68 -14.56 2.89
C LEU A 220 -22.87 -13.72 3.40
N PRO A 221 -23.41 -13.93 4.61
CA PRO A 221 -24.50 -13.10 5.12
C PRO A 221 -24.05 -11.65 5.34
N VAL A 222 -22.78 -11.43 5.72
CA VAL A 222 -22.21 -10.09 5.89
C VAL A 222 -22.17 -9.38 4.55
N LEU A 223 -21.69 -10.02 3.49
CA LEU A 223 -21.61 -9.42 2.16
C LEU A 223 -22.97 -9.16 1.54
N ALA A 224 -23.96 -10.02 1.81
CA ALA A 224 -25.30 -9.90 1.20
C ALA A 224 -26.13 -8.77 1.79
N LYS A 225 -25.90 -8.43 3.06
CA LYS A 225 -26.68 -7.43 3.78
C LYS A 225 -26.68 -6.08 3.03
N GLY A 226 -27.85 -5.54 2.74
CA GLY A 226 -28.00 -4.19 2.17
C GLY A 226 -27.57 -4.07 0.70
N MET A 227 -27.28 -5.19 0.04
CA MET A 227 -26.82 -5.22 -1.35
C MET A 227 -27.94 -5.15 -2.38
N GLU A 228 -29.21 -5.21 -1.94
CA GLU A 228 -30.39 -5.30 -2.80
C GLU A 228 -30.55 -4.08 -3.73
N LYS A 229 -29.82 -3.00 -3.46
CA LYS A 229 -29.85 -1.74 -4.24
C LYS A 229 -28.48 -1.35 -4.82
N SER A 230 -27.51 -2.26 -4.76
CA SER A 230 -26.11 -1.99 -5.09
C SER A 230 -25.70 -2.53 -6.45
N GLU A 231 -25.04 -1.69 -7.26
CA GLU A 231 -24.38 -2.11 -8.49
C GLU A 231 -23.16 -3.01 -8.24
N LEU A 232 -22.65 -3.06 -7.00
CA LEU A 232 -21.53 -3.92 -6.64
C LEU A 232 -21.92 -5.40 -6.47
N VAL A 233 -23.21 -5.76 -6.59
CA VAL A 233 -23.67 -7.16 -6.49
C VAL A 233 -22.92 -8.07 -7.47
N MET A 234 -22.64 -7.57 -8.68
CA MET A 234 -21.89 -8.31 -9.69
C MET A 234 -20.43 -8.53 -9.29
N MET A 235 -19.81 -7.58 -8.59
CA MET A 235 -18.44 -7.75 -8.09
C MET A 235 -18.40 -8.75 -6.93
N VAL A 236 -19.42 -8.77 -6.07
CA VAL A 236 -19.54 -9.79 -5.02
C VAL A 236 -19.75 -11.18 -5.62
N MET A 237 -20.64 -11.32 -6.61
CA MET A 237 -20.84 -12.58 -7.33
C MET A 237 -19.53 -13.09 -7.95
N ASP A 238 -18.78 -12.22 -8.62
CA ASP A 238 -17.49 -12.55 -9.23
C ASP A 238 -16.44 -13.03 -8.21
N VAL A 239 -16.41 -12.45 -6.99
CA VAL A 239 -15.57 -12.94 -5.88
C VAL A 239 -15.95 -14.38 -5.52
N MET A 240 -17.25 -14.66 -5.40
CA MET A 240 -17.74 -15.97 -4.96
C MET A 240 -17.59 -17.06 -6.00
N GLU A 241 -17.90 -16.74 -7.26
CA GLU A 241 -17.69 -17.62 -8.41
C GLU A 241 -16.21 -18.00 -8.56
N SER A 242 -15.30 -17.03 -8.36
CA SER A 242 -13.85 -17.29 -8.35
C SER A 242 -13.42 -18.26 -7.25
N SER A 243 -14.24 -18.45 -6.21
CA SER A 243 -13.99 -19.30 -5.05
C SER A 243 -14.70 -20.65 -5.14
N GLY A 244 -15.47 -20.91 -6.20
CA GLY A 244 -16.32 -22.10 -6.31
C GLY A 244 -17.53 -22.11 -5.37
N LEU A 245 -17.81 -21.01 -4.67
CA LEU A 245 -19.01 -20.88 -3.84
C LEU A 245 -20.19 -20.44 -4.70
N ALA A 246 -21.27 -21.21 -4.63
CA ALA A 246 -22.52 -20.90 -5.28
C ALA A 246 -23.27 -19.77 -4.53
N TRP A 247 -22.82 -18.51 -4.69
CA TRP A 247 -23.43 -17.32 -4.06
C TRP A 247 -24.96 -17.28 -4.18
N TRP A 248 -25.48 -17.68 -5.34
CA TRP A 248 -26.92 -17.75 -5.60
C TRP A 248 -27.65 -18.72 -4.68
N ALA A 249 -27.04 -19.82 -4.25
CA ALA A 249 -27.69 -20.75 -3.32
C ALA A 249 -27.94 -20.10 -1.94
N TYR A 250 -27.09 -19.14 -1.55
CA TYR A 250 -27.14 -18.50 -0.24
C TYR A 250 -27.84 -17.14 -0.26
N CYS A 251 -27.74 -16.37 -1.35
CA CYS A 251 -28.10 -14.94 -1.39
C CYS A 251 -28.95 -14.57 -2.63
N TRP A 252 -29.81 -15.48 -3.11
CA TRP A 252 -30.62 -15.27 -4.31
C TRP A 252 -31.57 -14.07 -4.21
N GLU A 253 -32.24 -13.84 -3.06
CA GLU A 253 -33.19 -12.71 -2.87
C GLU A 253 -32.50 -11.38 -3.18
N VAL A 254 -31.37 -11.16 -2.51
CA VAL A 254 -30.52 -9.98 -2.67
C VAL A 254 -30.04 -9.82 -4.11
N THR A 255 -29.65 -10.92 -4.75
CA THR A 255 -29.13 -10.91 -6.12
C THR A 255 -30.21 -10.50 -7.12
N VAL A 256 -31.40 -11.10 -6.99
CA VAL A 256 -32.55 -10.80 -7.85
C VAL A 256 -32.99 -9.34 -7.69
N GLU A 257 -33.11 -8.86 -6.45
CA GLU A 257 -33.52 -7.49 -6.17
C GLU A 257 -32.50 -6.47 -6.72
N ALA A 258 -31.20 -6.72 -6.53
CA ALA A 258 -30.16 -5.87 -7.06
C ALA A 258 -30.16 -5.82 -8.60
N LEU A 259 -30.28 -6.98 -9.27
CA LEU A 259 -30.38 -7.04 -10.73
C LEU A 259 -31.62 -6.29 -11.25
N TYR A 260 -32.75 -6.40 -10.55
CA TYR A 260 -33.95 -5.63 -10.86
C TYR A 260 -33.72 -4.12 -10.73
N GLU A 261 -33.14 -3.64 -9.64
CA GLU A 261 -32.87 -2.22 -9.42
C GLU A 261 -31.85 -1.64 -10.42
N ILE A 262 -30.82 -2.39 -10.80
CA ILE A 262 -29.87 -2.00 -11.86
C ILE A 262 -30.58 -1.84 -13.20
N SER A 263 -31.50 -2.77 -13.52
CA SER A 263 -32.25 -2.76 -14.79
C SER A 263 -33.14 -1.53 -14.93
N LYS A 264 -33.85 -1.13 -13.86
CA LYS A 264 -34.68 0.08 -13.78
C LYS A 264 -33.88 1.35 -14.10
N ARG A 265 -32.68 1.49 -13.50
CA ARG A 265 -31.86 2.71 -13.64
C ARG A 265 -31.32 2.92 -15.06
N ARG A 266 -31.07 1.83 -15.79
CA ARG A 266 -30.47 1.88 -17.14
C ARG A 266 -31.48 2.22 -18.25
N GLN A 267 -32.76 2.51 -17.93
CA GLN A 267 -33.84 2.85 -18.87
C GLN A 267 -33.99 1.90 -20.08
N SER A 268 -33.35 0.74 -20.06
CA SER A 268 -33.29 -0.21 -21.18
C SER A 268 -34.35 -1.32 -21.05
N TRP A 269 -35.11 -1.28 -19.96
CA TRP A 269 -36.05 -2.32 -19.54
C TRP A 269 -37.41 -1.67 -19.32
N GLU A 270 -38.03 -1.19 -20.39
CA GLU A 270 -39.28 -0.42 -20.35
C GLU A 270 -40.50 -1.21 -19.82
N GLU A 271 -40.37 -2.50 -19.44
CA GLU A 271 -41.51 -3.37 -19.15
C GLU A 271 -41.44 -4.24 -17.88
N THR A 272 -40.51 -4.04 -16.94
CA THR A 272 -40.45 -4.90 -15.74
C THR A 272 -41.34 -4.43 -14.58
N LYS A 273 -42.53 -5.03 -14.44
CA LYS A 273 -43.59 -4.67 -13.47
C LYS A 273 -43.47 -5.34 -12.09
N SER A 274 -42.58 -6.33 -11.91
CA SER A 274 -42.39 -7.05 -10.64
C SER A 274 -41.02 -7.76 -10.56
N VAL A 275 -40.63 -8.20 -9.35
CA VAL A 275 -39.43 -9.03 -9.09
C VAL A 275 -39.47 -10.33 -9.91
N GLU A 276 -40.63 -10.99 -10.00
CA GLU A 276 -40.83 -12.20 -10.80
C GLU A 276 -40.63 -11.95 -12.30
N SER A 277 -41.13 -10.82 -12.81
CA SER A 277 -40.88 -10.40 -14.20
C SER A 277 -39.41 -10.09 -14.46
N ALA A 278 -38.69 -9.55 -13.47
CA ALA A 278 -37.26 -9.32 -13.56
C ALA A 278 -36.49 -10.66 -13.61
N ILE A 279 -36.82 -11.63 -12.76
CA ILE A 279 -36.24 -12.98 -12.77
C ILE A 279 -36.46 -13.65 -14.13
N GLN A 280 -37.68 -13.63 -14.66
CA GLN A 280 -37.99 -14.21 -15.98
C GLN A 280 -37.23 -13.50 -17.11
N THR A 281 -37.01 -12.19 -17.00
CA THR A 281 -36.30 -11.42 -18.01
C THR A 281 -34.78 -11.65 -17.94
N ILE A 282 -34.21 -11.71 -16.72
CA ILE A 282 -32.81 -12.13 -16.51
C ILE A 282 -32.62 -13.55 -17.05
N TYR A 283 -33.54 -14.47 -16.75
CA TYR A 283 -33.54 -15.83 -17.28
C TYR A 283 -33.54 -15.85 -18.80
N ARG A 284 -34.36 -15.01 -19.44
CA ARG A 284 -34.46 -14.93 -20.90
C ARG A 284 -33.17 -14.42 -21.55
N TYR A 285 -32.53 -13.39 -21.00
CA TYR A 285 -31.46 -12.64 -21.68
C TYR A 285 -30.04 -12.83 -21.12
N ARG A 286 -29.86 -13.42 -19.94
CA ARG A 286 -28.55 -13.74 -19.34
C ARG A 286 -28.38 -15.24 -19.20
N GLU A 287 -27.92 -15.89 -20.27
CA GLU A 287 -27.72 -17.35 -20.30
C GLU A 287 -26.74 -17.82 -19.21
N ASP A 288 -25.75 -16.99 -18.90
CA ASP A 288 -24.77 -17.18 -17.83
C ASP A 288 -25.40 -17.23 -16.43
N LEU A 289 -26.58 -16.63 -16.25
CA LEU A 289 -27.31 -16.61 -14.97
C LEU A 289 -28.46 -17.61 -14.89
N ARG A 290 -28.77 -18.35 -15.97
CA ARG A 290 -29.88 -19.32 -15.99
C ARG A 290 -29.75 -20.44 -14.95
N PRO A 291 -28.57 -21.08 -14.74
CA PRO A 291 -28.43 -22.14 -13.74
C PRO A 291 -28.74 -21.65 -12.32
N ALA A 292 -28.38 -20.41 -12.01
CA ALA A 292 -28.68 -19.76 -10.73
C ALA A 292 -30.19 -19.52 -10.56
N ILE A 293 -30.87 -19.04 -11.62
CA ILE A 293 -32.31 -18.80 -11.60
C ILE A 293 -33.13 -20.10 -11.55
N GLU A 294 -32.67 -21.16 -12.21
CA GLU A 294 -33.29 -22.49 -12.16
C GLU A 294 -33.14 -23.13 -10.78
N SER A 295 -31.95 -23.00 -10.18
CA SER A 295 -31.72 -23.42 -8.79
C SER A 295 -32.63 -22.64 -7.84
N TYR A 296 -32.76 -21.33 -8.05
CA TYR A 296 -33.67 -20.48 -7.28
C TYR A 296 -35.12 -20.96 -7.38
N ALA A 297 -35.64 -21.18 -8.60
CA ALA A 297 -36.99 -21.70 -8.79
C ALA A 297 -37.16 -23.03 -8.04
N TRP A 298 -36.18 -23.93 -8.16
CA TRP A 298 -36.19 -25.19 -7.43
C TRP A 298 -36.27 -24.97 -5.91
N PHE A 299 -35.43 -24.16 -5.28
CA PHE A 299 -35.49 -23.94 -3.82
C PHE A 299 -36.74 -23.17 -3.36
N ALA A 300 -37.18 -22.16 -4.11
CA ALA A 300 -38.41 -21.41 -3.82
C ALA A 300 -39.67 -22.28 -3.89
N HIS A 301 -39.66 -23.33 -4.72
CA HIS A 301 -40.73 -24.33 -4.84
C HIS A 301 -40.76 -25.37 -3.73
N HIS A 302 -39.73 -25.43 -2.87
CA HIS A 302 -39.59 -26.46 -1.83
C HIS A 302 -39.46 -25.88 -0.41
N ARG A 303 -40.06 -24.71 -0.12
CA ARG A 303 -40.16 -24.22 1.27
C ARG A 303 -40.85 -25.27 2.15
N LEU A 304 -40.20 -25.65 3.26
CA LEU A 304 -40.83 -26.36 4.38
C LEU A 304 -41.75 -25.36 5.09
N ASP A 305 -43.07 -25.59 5.04
CA ASP A 305 -44.01 -25.03 6.03
C ASP A 305 -43.80 -25.79 7.35
N ASP A 306 -44.12 -25.18 8.50
CA ASP A 306 -44.08 -25.75 9.86
C ASP A 306 -45.05 -26.96 10.04
N ARG A 307 -45.56 -27.53 8.95
CA ARG A 307 -46.53 -28.62 8.86
C ARG A 307 -46.09 -29.79 7.97
N ASP A 308 -44.82 -29.83 7.52
CA ASP A 308 -44.31 -30.92 6.66
C ASP A 308 -45.15 -31.14 5.37
N GLU A 309 -45.83 -30.12 4.85
CA GLU A 309 -46.57 -30.19 3.58
C GLU A 309 -45.90 -29.31 2.52
N TYR A 310 -45.58 -29.93 1.37
CA TYR A 310 -45.03 -29.27 0.19
C TYR A 310 -46.07 -28.33 -0.44
N VAL A 311 -45.86 -27.01 -0.37
CA VAL A 311 -46.68 -26.03 -1.10
C VAL A 311 -46.03 -25.70 -2.44
N ILE A 312 -46.55 -26.29 -3.52
CA ILE A 312 -46.09 -26.06 -4.89
C ILE A 312 -46.75 -24.79 -5.44
N LEU A 313 -46.00 -23.69 -5.59
CA LEU A 313 -46.42 -22.52 -6.39
C LEU A 313 -45.44 -22.35 -7.56
N PRO A 314 -45.76 -22.80 -8.79
CA PRO A 314 -44.82 -22.85 -9.90
C PRO A 314 -44.51 -21.46 -10.49
N MET A 315 -43.21 -21.12 -10.60
CA MET A 315 -42.74 -20.05 -11.49
C MET A 315 -42.63 -20.67 -12.88
N ARG A 316 -43.43 -20.19 -13.83
CA ARG A 316 -43.34 -20.62 -15.23
C ARG A 316 -42.26 -19.82 -15.95
N PHE A 317 -41.21 -20.48 -16.43
CA PHE A 317 -40.20 -19.88 -17.29
C PHE A 317 -40.53 -20.18 -18.76
N ASP A 318 -40.75 -19.13 -19.55
CA ASP A 318 -40.82 -19.25 -21.01
C ASP A 318 -39.39 -19.38 -21.55
N TYR A 319 -38.98 -20.62 -21.81
CA TYR A 319 -37.71 -20.93 -22.46
C TYR A 319 -37.69 -20.29 -23.86
N PRO A 320 -36.68 -19.47 -24.20
CA PRO A 320 -36.58 -18.96 -25.56
C PRO A 320 -36.40 -20.14 -26.52
N GLU A 321 -37.26 -20.22 -27.54
CA GLU A 321 -37.15 -21.24 -28.58
C GLU A 321 -35.73 -21.20 -29.15
N LYS A 322 -35.05 -22.35 -29.15
CA LYS A 322 -33.75 -22.49 -29.82
C LYS A 322 -33.96 -22.08 -31.28
N LYS A 323 -33.47 -20.91 -31.67
CA LYS A 323 -33.34 -20.56 -33.08
C LYS A 323 -32.41 -21.60 -33.70
N LYS A 324 -33.00 -22.47 -34.51
CA LYS A 324 -32.30 -23.49 -35.29
C LYS A 324 -31.35 -22.86 -36.29
#